data_AF-A0AAJ7EKW2-F1
#
_entry.id   AF-A0AAJ7EKW2-F1
#
_cell.length_a   1.000
_cell.length_b   1.000
_cell.length_c   1.000
_cell.angle_alpha   90.00
_cell.angle_beta   90.00
_cell.angle_gamma   90.00
#
_symmetry.space_group_name_H-M   'P 1'
#
loop_
_entity.id
_entity.type
_entity.pdbx_description
1 polymer ?
#
loop_
_entity_poly.entity_id
_entity_poly.type
_entity_poly.pdbx_seq_one_letter_code
_entity_poly.pdbx_strand_id
1 'polypeptide(L)'
;MFASLKSKIKEETGSDISKLTSSWRTGAFLGRITLRDDSSTTSPSSSGGHGDTNSDSISPQLQTYLSERTGCEIDNSGLQQQYTAQLEAKLRERDAYWEQRVEELQQSLAAVQGEEAAAAQAVARIAQSEAARASSERDVALRQLNELKTRLAAVETAQNRLDTLTEELEQSRRQWARERAELTGALGEADARARDLADQLEVLRAALPPDNPHHHMHDDDKRELLVSGCAEFDRVSRERAVLSRQLQEAKMALADVKTSWSGQIASLETQEKTMELERRLQVLTNENKKLMEELEEEKERVNELKDSAEASNRREDQHRTEVTRLHSVVTEMQQDYVNMQKKYDNTRNDVYRERRQKDEALLRNATMSQSVEMSQCEVRYLEDELAEQRTKIAELEEVIADHKENQATCMIIKQNEEKKEEEIDDLKKRIISLMTSESELKKKVHYLETEIIDKNKKIKTLENRILDMKKTLQRELQSSKSDLTSAEEQDISRRYLKHVVLRFVTGREREARQLTRALAALLRLSAHEEASLRAALPPRSSGLAAWLPAMPAMPAISSLSSLTSLTSNT
;
A
#
# COMPACT_ATOMS: atom_id res chain seq x y z
N MET A 1 25.44 14.42 -22.78
CA MET A 1 24.22 14.90 -22.09
C MET A 1 23.86 14.12 -20.83
N PHE A 2 24.16 12.81 -20.70
CA PHE A 2 23.88 12.04 -19.47
C PHE A 2 24.84 12.28 -18.28
N ALA A 3 26.06 12.77 -18.51
CA ALA A 3 26.99 13.11 -17.42
C ALA A 3 26.57 14.36 -16.63
N SER A 4 25.90 15.31 -17.28
CA SER A 4 25.47 16.58 -16.65
C SER A 4 24.28 16.38 -15.69
N LEU A 5 23.49 15.33 -15.86
CA LEU A 5 22.34 15.04 -14.99
C LEU A 5 22.78 14.42 -13.65
N LYS A 6 23.88 13.65 -13.67
CA LYS A 6 24.40 12.97 -12.48
C LYS A 6 25.12 13.91 -11.50
N SER A 7 25.78 14.95 -12.01
CA SER A 7 26.38 15.98 -11.14
C SER A 7 25.32 16.85 -10.47
N LYS A 8 24.18 17.12 -11.14
CA LYS A 8 23.15 18.01 -10.61
C LYS A 8 22.34 17.41 -9.45
N ILE A 9 22.18 16.09 -9.42
CA ILE A 9 21.52 15.37 -8.32
C ILE A 9 22.44 15.30 -7.08
N LYS A 10 23.76 15.27 -7.27
CA LYS A 10 24.73 15.21 -6.16
C LYS A 10 24.96 16.58 -5.49
N GLU A 11 24.66 17.67 -6.20
CA GLU A 11 24.81 19.04 -5.68
C GLU A 11 23.58 19.49 -4.86
N GLU A 12 22.37 19.02 -5.19
CA GLU A 12 21.13 19.41 -4.49
C GLU A 12 20.81 18.63 -3.20
N THR A 13 21.59 17.59 -2.84
CA THR A 13 21.33 16.75 -1.65
C THR A 13 22.36 16.91 -0.52
N GLY A 14 23.34 17.80 -0.66
CA GLY A 14 24.37 18.00 0.36
C GLY A 14 24.27 19.34 1.07
N SER A 15 23.57 19.42 2.21
CA SER A 15 24.01 20.21 3.40
C SER A 15 23.03 20.30 4.59
N ASP A 16 21.76 19.91 4.50
CA ASP A 16 20.79 20.35 5.53
C ASP A 16 20.37 19.30 6.60
N ILE A 17 21.13 18.23 6.77
CA ILE A 17 20.76 17.15 7.72
C ILE A 17 21.12 17.49 9.19
N SER A 18 21.93 18.53 9.45
CA SER A 18 22.44 18.77 10.82
C SER A 18 21.67 19.79 11.66
N LYS A 19 20.50 20.30 11.24
CA LYS A 19 19.79 21.37 11.97
C LYS A 19 18.39 21.02 12.51
N LEU A 20 17.90 19.80 12.31
CA LEU A 20 16.52 19.44 12.68
C LEU A 20 16.39 18.65 14.01
N THR A 21 17.48 18.42 14.74
CA THR A 21 17.48 17.56 15.94
C THR A 21 17.13 18.26 17.27
N SER A 22 16.76 19.55 17.28
CA SER A 22 16.59 20.31 18.53
C SER A 22 15.16 20.70 18.93
N SER A 23 14.11 20.42 18.13
CA SER A 23 12.80 21.07 18.34
C SER A 23 11.66 20.19 18.88
N TRP A 24 11.88 18.92 19.23
CA TRP A 24 10.77 18.01 19.55
C TRP A 24 10.80 17.51 21.00
N ARG A 25 10.87 18.45 21.94
CA ARG A 25 10.48 18.25 23.35
C ARG A 25 9.39 19.24 23.71
N THR A 26 8.18 19.04 23.23
CA THR A 26 7.00 19.60 23.88
C THR A 26 5.80 18.74 23.55
N GLY A 27 5.28 18.08 24.58
CA GLY A 27 4.18 17.15 24.46
C GLY A 27 2.81 17.83 24.42
N ALA A 28 1.81 16.96 24.46
CA ALA A 28 0.38 17.19 24.51
C ALA A 28 -0.28 17.53 23.17
N PHE A 29 -0.73 16.49 22.46
CA PHE A 29 -2.10 16.47 21.94
C PHE A 29 -2.53 15.05 21.52
N LEU A 30 -3.62 14.59 22.16
CA LEU A 30 -4.58 13.54 21.72
C LEU A 30 -4.06 12.09 21.67
N GLY A 31 -4.62 11.11 22.37
CA GLY A 31 -5.97 10.99 22.90
C GLY A 31 -6.83 10.10 22.01
N ARG A 32 -6.87 8.81 22.36
CA ARG A 32 -7.99 7.87 22.17
C ARG A 32 -8.23 7.36 20.73
N ILE A 33 -7.66 6.19 20.42
CA ILE A 33 -8.35 5.04 19.79
C ILE A 33 -7.59 3.80 20.28
N THR A 34 -8.22 3.00 21.14
CA THR A 34 -7.75 1.67 21.54
C THR A 34 -8.56 0.65 20.75
N LEU A 35 -7.97 0.06 19.71
CA LEU A 35 -8.48 -1.18 19.10
C LEU A 35 -7.66 -2.32 19.72
N ARG A 36 -8.36 -3.21 20.40
CA ARG A 36 -7.83 -4.28 21.24
C ARG A 36 -7.82 -5.55 20.37
N ASP A 37 -6.66 -5.90 19.85
CA ASP A 37 -6.41 -7.21 19.24
C ASP A 37 -6.07 -8.20 20.37
N ASP A 38 -7.05 -9.03 20.75
CA ASP A 38 -6.81 -10.25 21.53
C ASP A 38 -6.98 -11.44 20.58
N SER A 39 -5.87 -12.01 20.12
CA SER A 39 -5.84 -13.31 19.43
C SER A 39 -4.57 -14.06 19.77
N SER A 40 -4.62 -14.78 20.89
CA SER A 40 -3.83 -15.99 21.07
C SER A 40 -4.57 -16.96 21.98
N THR A 41 -5.31 -17.90 21.39
CA THR A 41 -5.60 -19.17 22.06
C THR A 41 -5.24 -20.31 21.13
N THR A 42 -4.26 -21.07 21.60
CA THR A 42 -3.72 -22.28 21.02
C THR A 42 -4.80 -23.36 20.92
N SER A 43 -4.86 -24.03 19.77
CA SER A 43 -5.65 -25.25 19.59
C SER A 43 -4.98 -26.42 20.32
N PRO A 44 -5.76 -27.40 20.79
CA PRO A 44 -5.31 -28.78 20.74
C PRO A 44 -6.18 -29.63 19.81
N SER A 45 -5.49 -30.61 19.25
CA SER A 45 -5.88 -31.57 18.23
C SER A 45 -7.14 -32.39 18.55
N SER A 46 -7.93 -32.63 17.51
CA SER A 46 -8.93 -33.68 17.45
C SER A 46 -8.28 -35.01 17.08
N SER A 47 -8.15 -35.92 18.04
CA SER A 47 -8.04 -37.36 17.77
C SER A 47 -9.33 -38.01 18.25
N GLY A 48 -10.17 -38.39 17.28
CA GLY A 48 -11.29 -39.28 17.52
C GLY A 48 -10.82 -40.66 17.96
N GLY A 49 -11.51 -41.24 18.94
CA GLY A 49 -11.28 -42.60 19.39
C GLY A 49 -12.14 -42.90 20.60
N HIS A 50 -13.12 -43.78 20.42
CA HIS A 50 -14.10 -44.22 21.40
C HIS A 50 -13.52 -44.46 22.80
N GLY A 51 -14.02 -43.70 23.77
CA GLY A 51 -13.95 -44.02 25.19
C GLY A 51 -15.36 -43.96 25.75
N ASP A 52 -15.95 -45.13 25.98
CA ASP A 52 -17.12 -45.30 26.83
C ASP A 52 -16.80 -44.73 28.22
N THR A 53 -17.40 -43.60 28.58
CA THR A 53 -17.43 -43.11 29.97
C THR A 53 -18.83 -42.69 30.33
N ASN A 54 -19.75 -43.66 30.38
CA ASN A 54 -20.87 -43.61 31.32
C ASN A 54 -20.32 -43.99 32.70
N SER A 55 -19.70 -43.04 33.39
CA SER A 55 -19.25 -43.24 34.78
C SER A 55 -19.45 -41.99 35.61
N ASP A 56 -20.70 -41.53 35.71
CA ASP A 56 -21.15 -40.59 36.75
C ASP A 56 -22.38 -41.17 37.49
N SER A 57 -22.29 -42.44 37.87
CA SER A 57 -23.21 -43.01 38.86
C SER A 57 -22.50 -43.07 40.20
N ILE A 58 -22.75 -42.06 41.03
CA ILE A 58 -22.49 -42.12 42.47
C ILE A 58 -23.09 -43.44 42.98
N SER A 59 -22.29 -44.24 43.67
CA SER A 59 -22.74 -45.53 44.25
C SER A 59 -24.06 -45.33 45.02
N PRO A 60 -25.10 -46.17 44.82
CA PRO A 60 -26.42 -45.98 45.44
C PRO A 60 -26.35 -45.76 46.96
N GLN A 61 -25.38 -46.41 47.62
CA GLN A 61 -25.15 -46.30 49.05
C GLN A 61 -24.61 -44.92 49.48
N LEU A 62 -23.79 -44.26 48.66
CA LEU A 62 -23.29 -42.92 48.94
C LEU A 62 -24.40 -41.87 48.74
N GLN A 63 -25.27 -42.10 47.77
CA GLN A 63 -26.42 -41.24 47.47
C GLN A 63 -27.47 -41.29 48.60
N THR A 64 -27.76 -42.48 49.15
CA THR A 64 -28.62 -42.62 50.34
C THR A 64 -28.00 -41.97 51.57
N TYR A 65 -26.68 -42.14 51.78
CA TYR A 65 -25.97 -41.61 52.94
C TYR A 65 -25.86 -40.07 52.91
N LEU A 66 -25.77 -39.47 51.72
CA LEU A 66 -25.81 -38.01 51.56
C LEU A 66 -27.23 -37.46 51.74
N SER A 67 -28.25 -38.10 51.14
CA SER A 67 -29.66 -37.69 51.30
C SER A 67 -30.17 -37.77 52.75
N GLU A 68 -29.77 -38.79 53.53
CA GLU A 68 -30.16 -38.89 54.96
C GLU A 68 -29.50 -37.82 55.84
N ARG A 69 -28.33 -37.29 55.44
CA ARG A 69 -27.54 -36.37 56.27
C ARG A 69 -27.76 -34.90 55.95
N THR A 70 -28.17 -34.58 54.72
CA THR A 70 -28.47 -33.19 54.27
C THR A 70 -29.95 -32.89 54.16
N GLY A 71 -30.84 -33.91 54.21
CA GLY A 71 -32.29 -33.74 54.15
C GLY A 71 -32.83 -33.25 52.80
N CYS A 72 -31.98 -33.20 51.77
CA CYS A 72 -32.34 -32.76 50.42
C CYS A 72 -31.87 -33.80 49.40
N GLU A 73 -32.80 -34.42 48.69
CA GLU A 73 -32.50 -35.12 47.44
C GLU A 73 -32.01 -34.08 46.42
N ILE A 74 -30.75 -34.18 46.00
CA ILE A 74 -30.24 -33.39 44.88
C ILE A 74 -30.80 -34.03 43.62
N ASP A 75 -31.77 -33.38 42.99
CA ASP A 75 -32.37 -33.80 41.72
C ASP A 75 -31.36 -33.60 40.57
N ASN A 76 -30.41 -34.53 40.46
CA ASN A 76 -29.39 -34.54 39.42
C ASN A 76 -30.01 -34.56 38.01
N SER A 77 -31.16 -35.23 37.83
CA SER A 77 -31.91 -35.24 36.57
C SER A 77 -32.44 -33.86 36.20
N GLY A 78 -33.05 -33.15 37.16
CA GLY A 78 -33.53 -31.78 36.97
C GLY A 78 -32.39 -30.81 36.69
N LEU A 79 -31.25 -30.94 37.38
CA LEU A 79 -30.07 -30.11 37.15
C LEU A 79 -29.46 -30.34 35.75
N GLN A 80 -29.38 -31.59 35.31
CA GLN A 80 -28.88 -31.96 33.98
C GLN A 80 -29.84 -31.52 32.87
N GLN A 81 -31.16 -31.60 33.07
CA GLN A 81 -32.15 -31.02 32.17
C GLN A 81 -32.05 -29.50 32.09
N GLN A 82 -31.83 -28.81 33.22
CA GLN A 82 -31.63 -27.36 33.21
C GLN A 82 -30.36 -26.96 32.45
N TYR A 83 -29.26 -27.68 32.66
CA TYR A 83 -28.00 -27.41 31.97
C TYR A 83 -28.10 -27.65 30.46
N THR A 84 -28.73 -28.76 30.05
CA THR A 84 -28.97 -29.07 28.63
C THR A 84 -29.91 -28.05 27.98
N ALA A 85 -31.01 -27.67 28.62
CA ALA A 85 -31.91 -26.63 28.13
C ALA A 85 -31.21 -25.27 27.98
N GLN A 86 -30.32 -24.93 28.92
CA GLN A 86 -29.55 -23.68 28.88
C GLN A 86 -28.51 -23.69 27.75
N LEU A 87 -27.87 -24.84 27.49
CA LEU A 87 -26.97 -25.04 26.35
C LEU A 87 -27.71 -24.94 25.02
N GLU A 88 -28.87 -25.59 24.90
CA GLU A 88 -29.70 -25.49 23.71
C GLU A 88 -30.21 -24.07 23.47
N ALA A 89 -30.58 -23.34 24.51
CA ALA A 89 -30.97 -21.93 24.40
C ALA A 89 -29.82 -21.08 23.86
N LYS A 90 -28.60 -21.23 24.42
CA LYS A 90 -27.41 -20.52 23.93
C LYS A 90 -27.02 -20.91 22.50
N LEU A 91 -27.18 -22.17 22.12
CA LEU A 91 -26.96 -22.62 20.75
C LEU A 91 -27.97 -21.98 19.80
N ARG A 92 -29.27 -21.99 20.13
CA ARG A 92 -30.31 -21.32 19.34
C ARG A 92 -30.08 -19.81 19.21
N GLU A 93 -29.69 -19.13 20.29
CA GLU A 93 -29.36 -17.70 20.25
C GLU A 93 -28.18 -17.41 19.33
N ARG A 94 -27.13 -18.24 19.39
CA ARG A 94 -25.95 -18.12 18.55
C ARG A 94 -26.29 -18.41 17.08
N ASP A 95 -27.11 -19.42 16.82
CA ASP A 95 -27.53 -19.78 15.46
C ASP A 95 -28.42 -18.68 14.86
N ALA A 96 -29.37 -18.13 15.62
CA ALA A 96 -30.18 -16.97 15.19
C ALA A 96 -29.33 -15.71 14.92
N TYR A 97 -28.31 -15.46 15.76
CA TYR A 97 -27.35 -14.38 15.52
C TYR A 97 -26.59 -14.57 14.20
N TRP A 98 -26.11 -15.78 13.92
CA TRP A 98 -25.39 -16.07 12.68
C TRP A 98 -26.31 -16.02 11.46
N GLU A 99 -27.55 -16.49 11.55
CA GLU A 99 -28.55 -16.34 10.49
C GLU A 99 -28.79 -14.87 10.17
N GLN A 100 -29.05 -14.04 11.19
CA GLN A 100 -29.21 -12.59 11.00
C GLN A 100 -27.95 -11.97 10.39
N ARG A 101 -26.76 -12.37 10.84
CA ARG A 101 -25.50 -11.84 10.31
C ARG A 101 -25.28 -12.23 8.86
N VAL A 102 -25.68 -13.45 8.46
CA VAL A 102 -25.62 -13.91 7.07
C VAL A 102 -26.60 -13.13 6.20
N GLU A 103 -27.83 -12.89 6.67
CA GLU A 103 -28.82 -12.10 5.94
C GLU A 103 -28.35 -10.64 5.73
N GLU A 104 -27.79 -10.01 6.76
CA GLU A 104 -27.19 -8.67 6.65
C GLU A 104 -26.05 -8.63 5.61
N LEU A 105 -25.18 -9.65 5.61
CA LEU A 105 -24.11 -9.77 4.63
C LEU A 105 -24.66 -10.00 3.21
N GLN A 106 -25.72 -10.78 3.05
CA GLN A 106 -26.39 -10.98 1.76
C GLN A 106 -27.04 -9.69 1.24
N GLN A 107 -27.71 -8.94 2.11
CA GLN A 107 -28.32 -7.66 1.75
C GLN A 107 -27.27 -6.61 1.37
N SER A 108 -26.18 -6.52 2.14
CA SER A 108 -25.07 -5.60 1.82
C SER A 108 -24.36 -5.99 0.52
N LEU A 109 -24.14 -7.28 0.26
CA LEU A 109 -23.58 -7.75 -1.01
C LEU A 109 -24.49 -7.38 -2.19
N ALA A 110 -25.80 -7.60 -2.07
CA ALA A 110 -26.76 -7.23 -3.11
C ALA A 110 -26.79 -5.71 -3.36
N ALA A 111 -26.67 -4.89 -2.32
CA ALA A 111 -26.57 -3.44 -2.44
C ALA A 111 -25.31 -3.02 -3.21
N VAL A 112 -24.14 -3.55 -2.82
CA VAL A 112 -22.86 -3.27 -3.51
C VAL A 112 -22.89 -3.72 -4.97
N GLN A 113 -23.44 -4.91 -5.25
CA GLN A 113 -23.60 -5.39 -6.63
C GLN A 113 -24.55 -4.51 -7.46
N GLY A 114 -25.62 -3.99 -6.84
CA GLY A 114 -26.53 -3.03 -7.48
C GLY A 114 -25.86 -1.70 -7.78
N GLU A 115 -25.06 -1.17 -6.86
CA GLU A 115 -24.27 0.05 -7.04
C GLU A 115 -23.20 -0.13 -8.13
N GLU A 116 -22.49 -1.27 -8.14
CA GLU A 116 -21.50 -1.59 -9.16
C GLU A 116 -22.14 -1.70 -10.55
N ALA A 117 -23.29 -2.38 -10.66
CA ALA A 117 -24.04 -2.46 -11.91
C ALA A 117 -24.51 -1.09 -12.41
N ALA A 118 -24.98 -0.22 -11.50
CA ALA A 118 -25.36 1.15 -11.84
C ALA A 118 -24.16 2.00 -12.30
N ALA A 119 -23.02 1.87 -11.62
CA ALA A 119 -21.78 2.55 -12.00
C ALA A 119 -21.29 2.07 -13.38
N ALA A 120 -21.30 0.77 -13.64
CA ALA A 120 -20.94 0.20 -14.94
C ALA A 120 -21.86 0.71 -16.07
N GLN A 121 -23.17 0.80 -15.82
CA GLN A 121 -24.12 1.38 -16.78
C GLN A 121 -23.88 2.86 -17.02
N ALA A 122 -23.55 3.63 -15.98
CA ALA A 122 -23.22 5.06 -16.13
C ALA A 122 -21.96 5.26 -16.98
N VAL A 123 -20.89 4.48 -16.72
CA VAL A 123 -19.66 4.50 -17.52
C VAL A 123 -19.93 4.12 -18.97
N ALA A 124 -20.75 3.09 -19.21
CA ALA A 124 -21.12 2.67 -20.57
C ALA A 124 -21.87 3.77 -21.34
N ARG A 125 -22.79 4.50 -20.67
CA ARG A 125 -23.50 5.63 -21.29
C ARG A 125 -22.58 6.79 -21.61
N ILE A 126 -21.65 7.13 -20.71
CA ILE A 126 -20.66 8.17 -20.96
C ILE A 126 -19.80 7.78 -22.17
N ALA A 127 -19.25 6.57 -22.19
CA ALA A 127 -18.44 6.06 -23.31
C ALA A 127 -19.22 6.08 -24.64
N GLN A 128 -20.51 5.70 -24.64
CA GLN A 128 -21.36 5.79 -25.83
C GLN A 128 -21.57 7.23 -26.30
N SER A 129 -21.79 8.16 -25.38
CA SER A 129 -21.97 9.58 -25.71
C SER A 129 -20.68 10.21 -26.27
N GLU A 130 -19.52 9.85 -25.72
CA GLU A 130 -18.22 10.28 -26.20
C GLU A 130 -17.91 9.71 -27.59
N ALA A 131 -18.20 8.43 -27.82
CA ALA A 131 -18.04 7.80 -29.13
C ALA A 131 -18.93 8.44 -30.20
N ALA A 132 -20.19 8.75 -29.86
CA ALA A 132 -21.11 9.46 -30.76
C ALA A 132 -20.60 10.87 -31.10
N ARG A 133 -20.12 11.60 -30.09
CA ARG A 133 -19.51 12.93 -30.27
C ARG A 133 -18.28 12.86 -31.18
N ALA A 134 -17.36 11.93 -30.92
CA ALA A 134 -16.16 11.74 -31.73
C ALA A 134 -16.50 11.40 -33.20
N SER A 135 -17.55 10.58 -33.45
CA SER A 135 -18.00 10.33 -34.82
C SER A 135 -18.53 11.59 -35.49
N SER A 136 -19.32 12.40 -34.79
CA SER A 136 -19.86 13.65 -35.34
C SER A 136 -18.77 14.66 -35.68
N GLU A 137 -17.75 14.78 -34.82
CA GLU A 137 -16.59 15.64 -35.04
C GLU A 137 -15.76 15.16 -36.24
N ARG A 138 -15.56 13.83 -36.37
CA ARG A 138 -14.92 13.21 -37.55
C ARG A 138 -15.69 13.52 -38.84
N ASP A 139 -17.01 13.43 -38.83
CA ASP A 139 -17.84 13.70 -40.01
C ASP A 139 -17.82 15.19 -40.40
N VAL A 140 -17.73 16.11 -39.43
CA VAL A 140 -17.49 17.55 -39.68
C VAL A 140 -16.12 17.76 -40.34
N ALA A 141 -15.07 17.17 -39.78
CA ALA A 141 -13.71 17.31 -40.31
C ALA A 141 -13.60 16.74 -41.74
N LEU A 142 -14.25 15.60 -42.01
CA LEU A 142 -14.30 15.03 -43.36
C LEU A 142 -15.03 15.93 -44.36
N ARG A 143 -16.12 16.60 -43.95
CA ARG A 143 -16.82 17.58 -44.80
C ARG A 143 -15.91 18.78 -45.12
N GLN A 144 -15.24 19.32 -44.12
CA GLN A 144 -14.28 20.43 -44.32
C GLN A 144 -13.13 20.02 -45.24
N LEU A 145 -12.59 18.81 -45.07
CA LEU A 145 -11.51 18.30 -45.93
C LEU A 145 -11.98 18.12 -47.38
N ASN A 146 -13.21 17.64 -47.60
CA ASN A 146 -13.78 17.55 -48.94
C ASN A 146 -14.00 18.94 -49.56
N GLU A 147 -14.48 19.91 -48.79
CA GLU A 147 -14.61 21.29 -49.25
C GLU A 147 -13.26 21.88 -49.66
N LEU A 148 -12.22 21.72 -48.83
CA LEU A 148 -10.87 22.15 -49.17
C LEU A 148 -10.33 21.48 -50.43
N LYS A 149 -10.58 20.18 -50.61
CA LYS A 149 -10.23 19.47 -51.86
C LYS A 149 -10.92 20.06 -53.08
N THR A 150 -12.21 20.38 -52.98
CA THR A 150 -12.94 21.02 -54.10
C THR A 150 -12.40 22.41 -54.43
N ARG A 151 -12.05 23.21 -53.41
CA ARG A 151 -11.43 24.52 -53.60
C ARG A 151 -10.05 24.40 -54.22
N LEU A 152 -9.25 23.42 -53.80
CA LEU A 152 -7.94 23.16 -54.38
C LEU A 152 -8.06 22.80 -55.86
N ALA A 153 -8.97 21.88 -56.22
CA ALA A 153 -9.23 21.53 -57.61
C ALA A 153 -9.67 22.75 -58.45
N ALA A 154 -10.51 23.63 -57.89
CA ALA A 154 -10.90 24.87 -58.57
C ALA A 154 -9.70 25.80 -58.80
N VAL A 155 -8.80 25.95 -57.82
CA VAL A 155 -7.57 26.74 -57.96
C VAL A 155 -6.64 26.13 -59.01
N GLU A 156 -6.48 24.81 -59.04
CA GLU A 156 -5.70 24.12 -60.07
C GLU A 156 -6.26 24.37 -61.48
N THR A 157 -7.60 24.31 -61.65
CA THR A 157 -8.22 24.65 -62.94
C THR A 157 -8.04 26.12 -63.33
N ALA A 158 -8.10 27.03 -62.36
CA ALA A 158 -7.84 28.45 -62.60
C ALA A 158 -6.38 28.71 -62.98
N GLN A 159 -5.44 27.99 -62.37
CA GLN A 159 -4.02 28.05 -62.70
C GLN A 159 -3.76 27.58 -64.12
N ASN A 160 -4.31 26.43 -64.50
CA ASN A 160 -4.20 25.93 -65.88
C ASN A 160 -4.74 26.96 -66.89
N ARG A 161 -5.84 27.66 -66.55
CA ARG A 161 -6.39 28.72 -67.39
C ARG A 161 -5.46 29.94 -67.49
N LEU A 162 -4.83 30.35 -66.39
CA LEU A 162 -3.83 31.41 -66.41
C LEU A 162 -2.64 31.04 -67.28
N ASP A 163 -2.16 29.80 -67.21
CA ASP A 163 -1.06 29.32 -68.03
C ASP A 163 -1.42 29.36 -69.53
N THR A 164 -2.64 28.94 -69.89
CA THR A 164 -3.13 29.06 -71.28
C THR A 164 -3.21 30.51 -71.77
N LEU A 165 -3.77 31.42 -70.96
CA LEU A 165 -3.86 32.83 -71.31
C LEU A 165 -2.48 33.48 -71.42
N THR A 166 -1.52 33.05 -70.60
CA THR A 166 -0.14 33.53 -70.65
C THR A 166 0.52 33.11 -71.94
N GLU A 167 0.35 31.86 -72.38
CA GLU A 167 0.88 31.38 -73.66
C GLU A 167 0.22 32.11 -74.85
N GLU A 168 -1.10 32.32 -74.84
CA GLU A 168 -1.81 33.11 -75.87
C GLU A 168 -1.30 34.56 -75.95
N LEU A 169 -1.04 35.18 -74.81
CA LEU A 169 -0.47 36.53 -74.73
C LEU A 169 0.95 36.56 -75.30
N GLU A 170 1.79 35.58 -74.97
CA GLU A 170 3.13 35.47 -75.53
C GLU A 170 3.11 35.21 -77.05
N GLN A 171 2.20 34.37 -77.53
CA GLN A 171 1.99 34.15 -78.97
C GLN A 171 1.59 35.46 -79.67
N SER A 172 0.66 36.22 -79.09
CA SER A 172 0.25 37.53 -79.60
C SER A 172 1.42 38.51 -79.63
N ARG A 173 2.25 38.55 -78.59
CA ARG A 173 3.48 39.36 -78.55
C ARG A 173 4.47 38.95 -79.65
N ARG A 174 4.69 37.65 -79.86
CA ARG A 174 5.57 37.12 -80.92
C ARG A 174 5.03 37.46 -82.30
N GLN A 175 3.71 37.40 -82.51
CA GLN A 175 3.09 37.80 -83.76
C GLN A 175 3.24 39.30 -84.02
N TRP A 176 2.92 40.14 -83.05
CA TRP A 176 3.07 41.59 -83.17
C TRP A 176 4.53 42.00 -83.43
N ALA A 177 5.49 41.33 -82.79
CA ALA A 177 6.91 41.55 -83.05
C ALA A 177 7.31 41.19 -84.49
N ARG A 178 6.77 40.10 -85.05
CA ARG A 178 6.98 39.71 -86.46
C ARG A 178 6.38 40.74 -87.40
N GLU A 179 5.12 41.10 -87.22
CA GLU A 179 4.42 42.11 -88.05
C GLU A 179 5.14 43.46 -87.99
N ARG A 180 5.59 43.89 -86.81
CA ARG A 180 6.38 45.11 -86.65
C ARG A 180 7.72 45.02 -87.40
N ALA A 181 8.42 43.89 -87.34
CA ALA A 181 9.67 43.70 -88.06
C ALA A 181 9.45 43.74 -89.59
N GLU A 182 8.39 43.10 -90.08
CA GLU A 182 7.98 43.12 -91.49
C GLU A 182 7.66 44.55 -91.97
N LEU A 183 6.83 45.29 -91.22
CA LEU A 183 6.50 46.68 -91.53
C LEU A 183 7.73 47.61 -91.50
N THR A 184 8.63 47.40 -90.53
CA THR A 184 9.88 48.17 -90.44
C THR A 184 10.79 47.88 -91.64
N GLY A 185 10.86 46.62 -92.08
CA GLY A 185 11.57 46.23 -93.31
C GLY A 185 10.97 46.87 -94.56
N ALA A 186 9.64 46.80 -94.73
CA ALA A 186 8.94 47.37 -95.87
C ALA A 186 9.07 48.90 -95.94
N LEU A 187 9.06 49.58 -94.79
CA LEU A 187 9.32 51.02 -94.71
C LEU A 187 10.76 51.34 -95.14
N GLY A 188 11.75 50.57 -94.66
CA GLY A 188 13.15 50.75 -95.05
C GLY A 188 13.38 50.58 -96.56
N GLU A 189 12.69 49.62 -97.19
CA GLU A 189 12.71 49.45 -98.64
C GLU A 189 12.01 50.60 -99.39
N ALA A 190 10.88 51.09 -98.87
CA ALA A 190 10.16 52.22 -99.46
C ALA A 190 10.99 53.52 -99.40
N ASP A 191 11.66 53.77 -98.27
CA ASP A 191 12.57 54.90 -98.10
C ASP A 191 13.78 54.80 -99.04
N ALA A 192 14.29 53.60 -99.29
CA ALA A 192 15.35 53.38 -100.28
C ALA A 192 14.86 53.72 -101.69
N ARG A 193 13.67 53.23 -102.10
CA ARG A 193 13.07 53.57 -103.39
C ARG A 193 12.79 55.06 -103.54
N ALA A 194 12.32 55.72 -102.48
CA ALA A 194 12.06 57.16 -102.50
C ALA A 194 13.35 57.98 -102.68
N ARG A 195 14.45 57.56 -102.03
CA ARG A 195 15.79 58.14 -102.26
C ARG A 195 16.24 57.95 -103.70
N ASP A 196 16.16 56.74 -104.24
CA ASP A 196 16.54 56.46 -105.63
C ASP A 196 15.73 57.31 -106.65
N LEU A 197 14.42 57.48 -106.41
CA LEU A 197 13.57 58.33 -107.27
C LEU A 197 13.85 59.82 -107.11
N ALA A 198 14.17 60.28 -105.90
CA ALA A 198 14.55 61.67 -105.66
C ALA A 198 15.84 62.01 -106.41
N ASP A 199 16.84 61.12 -106.37
CA ASP A 199 18.10 61.26 -107.13
C ASP A 199 17.81 61.33 -108.64
N GLN A 200 16.89 60.50 -109.15
CA GLN A 200 16.46 60.54 -110.56
C GLN A 200 15.75 61.86 -110.93
N LEU A 201 14.88 62.39 -110.06
CA LEU A 201 14.17 63.65 -110.29
C LEU A 201 15.10 64.86 -110.25
N GLU A 202 16.13 64.86 -109.41
CA GLU A 202 17.16 65.91 -109.42
C GLU A 202 17.92 65.93 -110.74
N VAL A 203 18.27 64.76 -111.28
CA VAL A 203 18.89 64.64 -112.61
C VAL A 203 17.95 65.20 -113.70
N LEU A 204 16.65 64.93 -113.63
CA LEU A 204 15.67 65.45 -114.60
C LEU A 204 15.42 66.95 -114.48
N ARG A 205 15.36 67.50 -113.26
CA ARG A 205 15.19 68.95 -113.04
C ARG A 205 16.39 69.75 -113.55
N ALA A 206 17.60 69.19 -113.46
CA ALA A 206 18.79 69.81 -114.04
C ALA A 206 18.73 69.91 -115.59
N ALA A 207 17.80 69.20 -116.25
CA ALA A 207 17.70 69.11 -117.71
C ALA A 207 16.61 69.99 -118.36
N LEU A 208 15.82 70.78 -117.62
CA LEU A 208 14.67 71.54 -118.14
C LEU A 208 14.81 73.09 -118.01
N PRO A 209 14.49 73.91 -119.05
CA PRO A 209 14.46 75.39 -118.96
C PRO A 209 13.13 75.96 -118.40
N PRO A 210 13.10 77.20 -117.85
CA PRO A 210 11.90 77.80 -117.24
C PRO A 210 10.97 78.55 -118.23
N ASP A 211 9.66 78.48 -117.99
CA ASP A 211 8.58 79.07 -118.82
C ASP A 211 8.16 80.50 -118.42
N ASN A 212 7.69 81.28 -119.41
CA ASN A 212 7.24 82.67 -119.30
C ASN A 212 5.71 82.83 -119.56
N PRO A 213 5.00 83.78 -118.92
CA PRO A 213 3.55 83.97 -119.04
C PRO A 213 3.15 85.22 -119.86
N HIS A 214 2.00 85.21 -120.56
CA HIS A 214 1.01 86.31 -120.70
C HIS A 214 0.03 86.07 -121.86
N HIS A 215 -1.27 86.31 -121.66
CA HIS A 215 -2.22 86.81 -122.69
C HIS A 215 -3.48 87.46 -122.08
N HIS A 216 -3.90 88.58 -122.68
CA HIS A 216 -5.12 89.40 -122.44
C HIS A 216 -5.85 89.58 -123.78
N MET A 217 -7.15 89.90 -123.77
CA MET A 217 -7.84 90.59 -124.88
C MET A 217 -9.14 91.30 -124.42
N HIS A 218 -9.48 92.42 -125.07
CA HIS A 218 -10.67 93.29 -124.95
C HIS A 218 -11.07 93.75 -126.37
N ASP A 219 -12.34 94.06 -126.65
CA ASP A 219 -12.76 94.77 -127.89
C ASP A 219 -14.07 95.57 -127.75
N ASP A 220 -14.14 96.67 -128.50
CA ASP A 220 -15.09 97.80 -128.49
C ASP A 220 -15.80 97.99 -129.86
N ASP A 221 -16.72 98.96 -129.94
CA ASP A 221 -17.15 99.79 -131.09
C ASP A 221 -18.33 99.43 -132.04
N LYS A 222 -19.22 100.45 -132.25
CA LYS A 222 -19.72 101.06 -133.53
C LYS A 222 -21.08 101.78 -133.30
N ARG A 223 -21.20 103.13 -133.23
CA ARG A 223 -21.09 104.25 -134.21
C ARG A 223 -22.30 104.52 -135.13
N GLU A 224 -22.49 105.83 -135.34
CA GLU A 224 -23.61 106.66 -135.82
C GLU A 224 -23.81 106.72 -137.36
N LEU A 225 -24.91 107.35 -137.84
CA LEU A 225 -24.90 108.18 -139.07
C LEU A 225 -26.16 109.08 -139.25
N LEU A 226 -25.94 110.23 -139.91
CA LEU A 226 -26.74 111.46 -140.00
C LEU A 226 -27.14 111.81 -141.47
N VAL A 227 -28.35 112.41 -141.65
CA VAL A 227 -28.70 113.65 -142.43
C VAL A 227 -29.10 113.67 -143.94
N SER A 228 -30.07 114.58 -144.22
CA SER A 228 -30.45 115.34 -145.48
C SER A 228 -31.41 114.68 -146.50
N GLY A 229 -32.38 115.31 -147.20
CA GLY A 229 -32.85 116.70 -147.33
C GLY A 229 -33.21 117.09 -148.80
N CYS A 230 -34.34 116.63 -149.36
CA CYS A 230 -35.04 117.10 -150.60
C CYS A 230 -36.34 116.29 -150.75
N ALA A 231 -37.39 116.74 -151.47
CA ALA A 231 -38.81 116.28 -151.54
C ALA A 231 -39.17 114.77 -151.42
N GLU A 232 -38.20 113.88 -151.49
CA GLU A 232 -38.17 112.63 -150.71
C GLU A 232 -38.36 112.86 -149.19
N PHE A 233 -38.18 114.06 -148.61
CA PHE A 233 -38.32 114.34 -147.17
C PHE A 233 -39.73 114.06 -146.64
N ASP A 234 -40.79 114.19 -147.45
CA ASP A 234 -42.16 113.83 -147.02
C ASP A 234 -42.48 112.34 -147.21
N ARG A 235 -41.76 111.67 -148.10
CA ARG A 235 -41.77 110.21 -148.23
C ARG A 235 -40.93 109.59 -147.13
N VAL A 236 -39.69 110.03 -146.95
CA VAL A 236 -38.77 109.74 -145.84
C VAL A 236 -39.33 110.21 -144.50
N SER A 237 -40.18 111.24 -144.40
CA SER A 237 -40.86 111.61 -143.14
C SER A 237 -42.06 110.71 -142.86
N ARG A 238 -42.78 110.24 -143.89
CA ARG A 238 -43.80 109.19 -143.75
C ARG A 238 -43.20 107.83 -143.47
N GLU A 239 -42.11 107.47 -144.15
CA GLU A 239 -41.29 106.30 -143.91
C GLU A 239 -40.59 106.43 -142.56
N ARG A 240 -40.13 107.59 -142.12
CA ARG A 240 -39.62 107.84 -140.76
C ARG A 240 -40.74 107.78 -139.74
N ALA A 241 -41.96 108.21 -140.04
CA ALA A 241 -43.10 108.06 -139.13
C ALA A 241 -43.53 106.60 -139.02
N VAL A 242 -43.54 105.85 -140.13
CA VAL A 242 -43.77 104.40 -140.17
C VAL A 242 -42.64 103.65 -139.49
N LEU A 243 -41.37 103.97 -139.75
CA LEU A 243 -40.19 103.39 -139.11
C LEU A 243 -40.10 103.80 -137.64
N SER A 244 -40.52 105.01 -137.26
CA SER A 244 -40.59 105.43 -135.85
C SER A 244 -41.74 104.72 -135.14
N ARG A 245 -42.86 104.49 -135.82
CA ARG A 245 -43.96 103.66 -135.31
C ARG A 245 -43.54 102.21 -135.19
N GLN A 246 -42.88 101.63 -136.19
CA GLN A 246 -42.31 100.28 -136.15
C GLN A 246 -41.22 100.18 -135.09
N LEU A 247 -40.40 101.21 -134.90
CA LEU A 247 -39.42 101.28 -133.83
C LEU A 247 -40.10 101.36 -132.47
N GLN A 248 -41.21 102.10 -132.34
CA GLN A 248 -41.97 102.20 -131.11
C GLN A 248 -42.72 100.89 -130.81
N GLU A 249 -43.31 100.25 -131.81
CA GLU A 249 -43.91 98.92 -131.71
C GLU A 249 -42.84 97.87 -131.36
N ALA A 250 -41.66 97.93 -131.96
CA ALA A 250 -40.52 97.07 -131.62
C ALA A 250 -39.99 97.35 -130.20
N LYS A 251 -39.99 98.61 -129.75
CA LYS A 251 -39.64 98.99 -128.37
C LYS A 251 -40.67 98.49 -127.36
N MET A 252 -41.97 98.57 -127.69
CA MET A 252 -43.04 98.02 -126.86
C MET A 252 -42.96 96.50 -126.81
N ALA A 253 -42.78 95.83 -127.96
CA ALA A 253 -42.55 94.39 -128.01
C ALA A 253 -41.30 93.97 -127.23
N LEU A 254 -40.21 94.74 -127.31
CA LEU A 254 -39.00 94.50 -126.52
C LEU A 254 -39.24 94.75 -125.03
N ALA A 255 -40.07 95.72 -124.64
CA ALA A 255 -40.46 95.95 -123.26
C ALA A 255 -41.34 94.81 -122.71
N ASP A 256 -42.26 94.29 -123.51
CA ASP A 256 -43.09 93.13 -123.18
C ASP A 256 -42.23 91.87 -123.03
N VAL A 257 -41.28 91.65 -123.94
CA VAL A 257 -40.27 90.60 -123.82
C VAL A 257 -39.43 90.82 -122.56
N LYS A 258 -38.91 92.03 -122.31
CA LYS A 258 -38.11 92.32 -121.12
C LYS A 258 -38.87 92.08 -119.82
N THR A 259 -40.13 92.51 -119.73
CA THR A 259 -40.99 92.28 -118.56
C THR A 259 -41.32 90.79 -118.39
N SER A 260 -41.59 90.08 -119.47
CA SER A 260 -41.78 88.62 -119.46
C SER A 260 -40.53 87.88 -118.98
N TRP A 261 -39.35 88.19 -119.51
CA TRP A 261 -38.08 87.59 -119.10
C TRP A 261 -37.71 87.98 -117.66
N SER A 262 -38.00 89.21 -117.24
CA SER A 262 -37.78 89.65 -115.85
C SER A 262 -38.72 88.90 -114.88
N GLY A 263 -39.97 88.66 -115.28
CA GLY A 263 -40.91 87.81 -114.55
C GLY A 263 -40.45 86.35 -114.48
N GLN A 264 -39.89 85.84 -115.58
CA GLN A 264 -39.34 84.48 -115.62
C GLN A 264 -38.09 84.32 -114.74
N ILE A 265 -37.18 85.31 -114.75
CA ILE A 265 -36.01 85.34 -113.85
C ILE A 265 -36.47 85.38 -112.40
N ALA A 266 -37.41 86.27 -112.05
CA ALA A 266 -37.95 86.34 -110.69
C ALA A 266 -38.62 85.01 -110.26
N SER A 267 -39.34 84.34 -111.17
CA SER A 267 -39.95 83.03 -110.91
C SER A 267 -38.92 81.91 -110.75
N LEU A 268 -37.82 81.95 -111.51
CA LEU A 268 -36.74 80.97 -111.39
C LEU A 268 -35.95 81.19 -110.09
N GLU A 269 -35.68 82.44 -109.72
CA GLU A 269 -35.03 82.78 -108.45
C GLU A 269 -35.86 82.37 -107.24
N THR A 270 -37.19 82.54 -107.28
CA THR A 270 -38.06 82.04 -106.20
C THR A 270 -38.08 80.52 -106.17
N GLN A 271 -38.15 79.87 -107.34
CA GLN A 271 -38.08 78.41 -107.44
C GLN A 271 -36.77 77.84 -106.88
N GLU A 272 -35.63 78.45 -107.22
CA GLU A 272 -34.32 78.05 -106.71
C GLU A 272 -34.23 78.23 -105.18
N LYS A 273 -34.68 79.37 -104.65
CA LYS A 273 -34.74 79.60 -103.21
C LYS A 273 -35.65 78.59 -102.51
N THR A 274 -36.79 78.24 -103.10
CA THR A 274 -37.67 77.20 -102.54
C THR A 274 -36.99 75.83 -102.54
N MET A 275 -36.32 75.45 -103.63
CA MET A 275 -35.60 74.18 -103.71
C MET A 275 -34.42 74.10 -102.73
N GLU A 276 -33.71 75.21 -102.50
CA GLU A 276 -32.62 75.26 -101.52
C GLU A 276 -33.14 75.15 -100.09
N LEU A 277 -34.25 75.84 -99.76
CA LEU A 277 -34.91 75.71 -98.47
C LEU A 277 -35.45 74.29 -98.25
N GLU A 278 -36.03 73.66 -99.28
CA GLU A 278 -36.47 72.27 -99.24
C GLU A 278 -35.31 71.31 -98.99
N ARG A 279 -34.17 71.47 -99.70
CA ARG A 279 -32.96 70.69 -99.42
C ARG A 279 -32.48 70.87 -97.99
N ARG A 280 -32.44 72.12 -97.50
CA ARG A 280 -32.00 72.41 -96.13
C ARG A 280 -32.94 71.78 -95.09
N LEU A 281 -34.25 71.86 -95.30
CA LEU A 281 -35.24 71.20 -94.44
C LEU A 281 -35.09 69.68 -94.46
N GLN A 282 -34.83 69.08 -95.62
CA GLN A 282 -34.60 67.64 -95.72
C GLN A 282 -33.34 67.21 -94.95
N VAL A 283 -32.24 67.97 -95.08
CA VAL A 283 -31.00 67.72 -94.33
C VAL A 283 -31.26 67.81 -92.83
N LEU A 284 -31.88 68.90 -92.35
CA LEU A 284 -32.21 69.07 -90.94
C LEU A 284 -33.18 68.01 -90.42
N THR A 285 -34.11 67.54 -91.25
CA THR A 285 -35.03 66.45 -90.88
C THR A 285 -34.29 65.14 -90.73
N ASN A 286 -33.34 64.83 -91.63
CA ASN A 286 -32.51 63.64 -91.54
C ASN A 286 -31.55 63.71 -90.35
N GLU A 287 -30.97 64.89 -90.07
CA GLU A 287 -30.13 65.12 -88.88
C GLU A 287 -30.94 64.94 -87.58
N ASN A 288 -32.15 65.51 -87.49
CA ASN A 288 -33.02 65.30 -86.32
C ASN A 288 -33.39 63.82 -86.13
N LYS A 289 -33.64 63.07 -87.21
CA LYS A 289 -33.90 61.63 -87.10
C LYS A 289 -32.70 60.88 -86.53
N LYS A 290 -31.50 61.15 -87.04
CA LYS A 290 -30.26 60.56 -86.53
C LYS A 290 -30.02 60.90 -85.05
N LEU A 291 -30.20 62.16 -84.67
CA LEU A 291 -30.06 62.58 -83.27
C LEU A 291 -31.09 61.92 -82.35
N MET A 292 -32.32 61.67 -82.83
CA MET A 292 -33.31 60.91 -82.07
C MET A 292 -32.92 59.45 -81.91
N GLU A 293 -32.40 58.81 -82.96
CA GLU A 293 -31.89 57.43 -82.90
C GLU A 293 -30.71 57.33 -81.92
N GLU A 294 -29.72 58.22 -82.03
CA GLU A 294 -28.58 58.30 -81.10
C GLU A 294 -29.03 58.53 -79.65
N LEU A 295 -30.04 59.38 -79.43
CA LEU A 295 -30.59 59.63 -78.10
C LEU A 295 -31.29 58.40 -77.50
N GLU A 296 -32.04 57.63 -78.31
CA GLU A 296 -32.67 56.39 -77.84
C GLU A 296 -31.62 55.31 -77.57
N GLU A 297 -30.61 55.14 -78.42
CA GLU A 297 -29.51 54.23 -78.15
C GLU A 297 -28.77 54.59 -76.85
N GLU A 298 -28.54 55.87 -76.59
CA GLU A 298 -27.85 56.30 -75.37
C GLU A 298 -28.73 56.10 -74.13
N LYS A 299 -30.06 56.25 -74.24
CA LYS A 299 -30.99 55.90 -73.16
C LYS A 299 -30.97 54.40 -72.87
N GLU A 300 -30.92 53.57 -73.90
CA GLU A 300 -30.80 52.11 -73.74
C GLU A 300 -29.49 51.75 -73.03
N ARG A 301 -28.35 52.31 -73.47
CA ARG A 301 -27.05 52.12 -72.78
C ARG A 301 -27.09 52.56 -71.32
N VAL A 302 -27.73 53.69 -71.02
CA VAL A 302 -27.89 54.16 -69.63
C VAL A 302 -28.75 53.19 -68.80
N ASN A 303 -29.81 52.61 -69.37
CA ASN A 303 -30.61 51.62 -68.66
C ASN A 303 -29.84 50.32 -68.42
N GLU A 304 -29.11 49.82 -69.41
CA GLU A 304 -28.23 48.64 -69.25
C GLU A 304 -27.17 48.87 -68.17
N LEU A 305 -26.55 50.06 -68.13
CA LEU A 305 -25.59 50.42 -67.09
C LEU A 305 -26.23 50.49 -65.71
N LYS A 306 -27.46 51.00 -65.59
CA LYS A 306 -28.22 51.01 -64.33
C LYS A 306 -28.51 49.59 -63.86
N ASP A 307 -29.01 48.72 -64.73
CA ASP A 307 -29.32 47.33 -64.40
C ASP A 307 -28.06 46.56 -63.96
N SER A 308 -26.94 46.80 -64.65
CA SER A 308 -25.64 46.24 -64.28
C SER A 308 -25.15 46.74 -62.92
N ALA A 309 -25.30 48.04 -62.64
CA ALA A 309 -24.94 48.64 -61.35
C ALA A 309 -25.81 48.08 -60.21
N GLU A 310 -27.12 47.95 -60.42
CA GLU A 310 -28.02 47.32 -59.46
C GLU A 310 -27.66 45.85 -59.22
N ALA A 311 -27.35 45.09 -60.28
CA ALA A 311 -26.90 43.71 -60.14
C ALA A 311 -25.57 43.61 -59.37
N SER A 312 -24.66 44.56 -59.55
CA SER A 312 -23.43 44.66 -58.76
C SER A 312 -23.72 44.94 -57.29
N ASN A 313 -24.59 45.91 -57.00
CA ASN A 313 -25.00 46.23 -55.62
C ASN A 313 -25.66 45.05 -54.91
N ARG A 314 -26.54 44.31 -55.59
CA ARG A 314 -27.14 43.07 -55.04
C ARG A 314 -26.08 42.02 -54.68
N ARG A 315 -25.05 41.86 -55.52
CA ARG A 315 -23.91 40.97 -55.23
C ARG A 315 -23.10 41.47 -54.04
N GLU A 316 -22.84 42.77 -53.95
CA GLU A 316 -22.16 43.35 -52.78
C GLU A 316 -22.93 43.13 -51.49
N ASP A 317 -24.25 43.32 -51.49
CA ASP A 317 -25.08 43.07 -50.30
C ASP A 317 -25.07 41.59 -49.89
N GLN A 318 -25.13 40.68 -50.87
CA GLN A 318 -24.96 39.23 -50.61
C GLN A 318 -23.59 38.96 -49.97
N HIS A 319 -22.51 39.50 -50.52
CA HIS A 319 -21.18 39.35 -49.94
C HIS A 319 -21.08 39.96 -48.53
N ARG A 320 -21.69 41.12 -48.28
CA ARG A 320 -21.74 41.73 -46.94
C ARG A 320 -22.46 40.83 -45.94
N THR A 321 -23.61 40.28 -46.29
CA THR A 321 -24.34 39.36 -45.41
C THR A 321 -23.56 38.09 -45.11
N GLU A 322 -22.87 37.54 -46.12
CA GLU A 322 -22.03 36.36 -45.95
C GLU A 322 -20.81 36.66 -45.07
N VAL A 323 -20.18 37.83 -45.26
CA VAL A 323 -19.10 38.30 -44.40
C VAL A 323 -19.58 38.43 -42.96
N THR A 324 -20.74 39.04 -42.69
CA THR A 324 -21.31 39.12 -41.33
C THR A 324 -21.58 37.74 -40.74
N ARG A 325 -22.11 36.80 -41.52
CA ARG A 325 -22.35 35.42 -41.09
C ARG A 325 -21.04 34.72 -40.71
N LEU A 326 -20.02 34.81 -41.56
CA LEU A 326 -18.70 34.23 -41.29
C LEU A 326 -18.04 34.85 -40.06
N HIS A 327 -18.17 36.17 -39.85
CA HIS A 327 -17.69 36.82 -38.63
C HIS A 327 -18.37 36.28 -37.36
N SER A 328 -19.69 36.03 -37.39
CA SER A 328 -20.40 35.40 -36.26
C SER A 328 -19.82 34.02 -35.96
N VAL A 329 -19.65 33.18 -36.98
CA VAL A 329 -19.08 31.83 -36.83
C VAL A 329 -17.65 31.88 -36.27
N VAL A 330 -16.81 32.79 -36.77
CA VAL A 330 -15.45 32.96 -36.24
C VAL A 330 -15.47 33.40 -34.77
N THR A 331 -16.38 34.29 -34.39
CA THR A 331 -16.53 34.74 -33.01
C THR A 331 -16.98 33.61 -32.08
N GLU A 332 -17.95 32.80 -32.52
CA GLU A 332 -18.40 31.61 -31.79
C GLU A 332 -17.26 30.59 -31.63
N MET A 333 -16.53 30.29 -32.70
CA MET A 333 -15.36 29.39 -32.64
C MET A 333 -14.27 29.91 -31.70
N GLN A 334 -14.01 31.22 -31.68
CA GLN A 334 -13.06 31.84 -30.75
C GLN A 334 -13.54 31.68 -29.30
N GLN A 335 -14.83 31.89 -29.04
CA GLN A 335 -15.41 31.70 -27.71
C GLN A 335 -15.31 30.24 -27.25
N ASP A 336 -15.59 29.29 -28.13
CA ASP A 336 -15.48 27.86 -27.86
C ASP A 336 -14.04 27.44 -27.59
N TYR A 337 -13.08 27.97 -28.34
CA TYR A 337 -11.65 27.75 -28.09
C TYR A 337 -11.25 28.24 -26.69
N VAL A 338 -11.64 29.46 -26.31
CA VAL A 338 -11.36 30.01 -24.97
C VAL A 338 -12.03 29.17 -23.87
N ASN A 339 -13.27 28.71 -24.10
CA ASN A 339 -13.98 27.86 -23.14
C ASN A 339 -13.30 26.50 -22.98
N MET A 340 -12.85 25.87 -24.07
CA MET A 340 -12.11 24.62 -24.04
C MET A 340 -10.74 24.78 -23.37
N GLN A 341 -10.05 25.89 -23.62
CA GLN A 341 -8.78 26.21 -22.94
C GLN A 341 -8.99 26.34 -21.43
N LYS A 342 -10.02 27.04 -20.97
CA LYS A 342 -10.36 27.14 -19.53
C LYS A 342 -10.67 25.77 -18.92
N LYS A 343 -11.40 24.90 -19.62
CA LYS A 343 -11.67 23.53 -19.16
C LYS A 343 -10.37 22.70 -19.04
N TYR A 344 -9.48 22.82 -20.02
CA TYR A 344 -8.18 22.18 -19.98
C TYR A 344 -7.33 22.67 -18.80
N ASP A 345 -7.29 23.97 -18.55
CA ASP A 345 -6.54 24.52 -17.40
C ASP A 345 -7.15 24.11 -16.05
N ASN A 346 -8.49 24.06 -15.94
CA ASN A 346 -9.16 23.58 -14.74
C ASN A 346 -8.86 22.11 -14.44
N THR A 347 -9.04 21.23 -15.45
CA THR A 347 -8.74 19.79 -15.31
C THR A 347 -7.26 19.57 -14.98
N ARG A 348 -6.35 20.30 -15.63
CA ARG A 348 -4.93 20.30 -15.29
C ARG A 348 -4.69 20.67 -13.82
N ASN A 349 -5.32 21.73 -13.33
CA ASN A 349 -5.19 22.17 -11.93
C ASN A 349 -5.75 21.16 -10.92
N ASP A 350 -6.87 20.51 -11.25
CA ASP A 350 -7.46 19.46 -10.42
C ASP A 350 -6.53 18.25 -10.31
N VAL A 351 -5.93 17.82 -11.43
CA VAL A 351 -4.90 16.76 -11.43
C VAL A 351 -3.70 17.12 -10.56
N TYR A 352 -3.24 18.38 -10.61
CA TYR A 352 -2.16 18.83 -9.70
C TYR A 352 -2.59 18.79 -8.23
N ARG A 353 -3.84 19.14 -7.92
CA ARG A 353 -4.38 19.11 -6.57
C ARG A 353 -4.47 17.68 -6.04
N GLU A 354 -5.00 16.75 -6.83
CA GLU A 354 -5.07 15.32 -6.48
C GLU A 354 -3.69 14.71 -6.28
N ARG A 355 -2.72 15.04 -7.14
CA ARG A 355 -1.34 14.58 -6.98
C ARG A 355 -0.74 15.03 -5.65
N ARG A 356 -0.95 16.31 -5.28
CA ARG A 356 -0.49 16.84 -4.00
C ARG A 356 -1.18 16.16 -2.81
N GLN A 357 -2.49 15.92 -2.89
CA GLN A 357 -3.24 15.20 -1.85
C GLN A 357 -2.76 13.74 -1.70
N LYS A 358 -2.45 13.08 -2.82
CA LYS A 358 -1.86 11.73 -2.82
C LYS A 358 -0.49 11.72 -2.13
N ASP A 359 0.38 12.67 -2.46
CA ASP A 359 1.70 12.79 -1.84
C ASP A 359 1.59 13.05 -0.32
N GLU A 360 0.64 13.90 0.09
CA GLU A 360 0.34 14.14 1.51
C GLU A 360 -0.22 12.91 2.22
N ALA A 361 -1.09 12.14 1.57
CA ALA A 361 -1.60 10.88 2.10
C ALA A 361 -0.50 9.81 2.23
N LEU A 362 0.42 9.74 1.27
CA LEU A 362 1.59 8.86 1.33
C LEU A 362 2.52 9.24 2.49
N LEU A 363 2.76 10.53 2.71
CA LEU A 363 3.53 11.02 3.85
C LEU A 363 2.84 10.65 5.18
N ARG A 364 1.53 10.89 5.30
CA ARG A 364 0.75 10.46 6.48
C ARG A 364 0.84 8.95 6.71
N ASN A 365 0.69 8.15 5.65
CA ASN A 365 0.78 6.70 5.74
C ASN A 365 2.18 6.23 6.19
N ALA A 366 3.25 6.85 5.67
CA ALA A 366 4.61 6.58 6.09
C ALA A 366 4.82 6.93 7.58
N THR A 367 4.34 8.10 8.03
CA THR A 367 4.44 8.49 9.45
C THR A 367 3.66 7.56 10.38
N MET A 368 2.47 7.13 9.98
CA MET A 368 1.65 6.20 10.75
C MET A 368 2.32 4.82 10.82
N SER A 369 2.83 4.32 9.69
CA SER A 369 3.55 3.05 9.63
C SER A 369 4.78 3.05 10.54
N GLN A 370 5.55 4.14 10.53
CA GLN A 370 6.69 4.30 11.43
C GLN A 370 6.25 4.34 12.90
N SER A 371 5.16 5.05 13.22
CA SER A 371 4.61 5.08 14.59
C SER A 371 4.16 3.69 15.05
N VAL A 372 3.53 2.91 14.17
CA VAL A 372 3.11 1.53 14.47
C VAL A 372 4.33 0.65 14.71
N GLU A 373 5.35 0.72 13.86
CA GLU A 373 6.59 -0.07 14.02
C GLU A 373 7.34 0.27 15.32
N MET A 374 7.37 1.55 15.70
CA MET A 374 7.92 1.97 17.00
C MET A 374 7.11 1.38 18.16
N SER A 375 5.77 1.45 18.12
CA SER A 375 4.92 0.86 19.16
C SER A 375 5.04 -0.67 19.23
N GLN A 376 5.22 -1.35 18.10
CA GLN A 376 5.46 -2.80 18.05
C GLN A 376 6.82 -3.19 18.64
N CYS A 377 7.86 -2.36 18.46
CA CYS A 377 9.14 -2.56 19.14
C CYS A 377 8.98 -2.42 20.67
N GLU A 378 8.20 -1.44 21.13
CA GLU A 378 7.92 -1.24 22.55
C GLU A 378 7.12 -2.40 23.16
N VAL A 379 6.10 -2.90 22.45
CA VAL A 379 5.34 -4.08 22.86
C VAL A 379 6.26 -5.30 22.97
N ARG A 380 7.10 -5.58 21.96
CA ARG A 380 8.06 -6.70 22.02
C ARG A 380 9.00 -6.59 23.21
N TYR A 381 9.49 -5.38 23.49
CA TYR A 381 10.34 -5.14 24.65
C TYR A 381 9.61 -5.46 25.98
N LEU A 382 8.36 -5.01 26.12
CA LEU A 382 7.56 -5.30 27.32
C LEU A 382 7.17 -6.78 27.42
N GLU A 383 6.95 -7.47 26.31
CA GLU A 383 6.72 -8.91 26.26
C GLU A 383 7.94 -9.69 26.77
N ASP A 384 9.15 -9.30 26.35
CA ASP A 384 10.41 -9.88 26.83
C ASP A 384 10.60 -9.64 28.34
N GLU A 385 10.32 -8.43 28.83
CA GLU A 385 10.39 -8.10 30.26
C GLU A 385 9.36 -8.90 31.07
N LEU A 386 8.12 -9.05 30.56
CA LEU A 386 7.12 -9.91 31.18
C LEU A 386 7.53 -11.38 31.19
N ALA A 387 8.20 -11.87 30.15
CA ALA A 387 8.72 -13.22 30.11
C ALA A 387 9.80 -13.44 31.18
N GLU A 388 10.73 -12.49 31.34
CA GLU A 388 11.76 -12.53 32.39
C GLU A 388 11.15 -12.47 33.80
N GLN A 389 10.12 -11.64 34.01
CA GLN A 389 9.42 -11.62 35.30
C GLN A 389 8.69 -12.94 35.57
N ARG A 390 8.11 -13.57 34.54
CA ARG A 390 7.47 -14.89 34.68
C ARG A 390 8.48 -15.98 35.04
N THR A 391 9.65 -16.01 34.42
CA THR A 391 10.70 -16.98 34.79
C THR A 391 11.15 -16.75 36.22
N LYS A 392 11.30 -15.50 36.65
CA LYS A 392 11.67 -15.17 38.04
C LYS A 392 10.60 -15.56 39.06
N ILE A 393 9.32 -15.40 38.72
CA ILE A 393 8.23 -15.89 39.56
C ILE A 393 8.30 -17.41 39.67
N ALA A 394 8.51 -18.13 38.58
CA ALA A 394 8.63 -19.58 38.60
C ALA A 394 9.82 -20.06 39.47
N GLU A 395 10.98 -19.40 39.36
CA GLU A 395 12.15 -19.66 40.22
C GLU A 395 11.83 -19.43 41.70
N LEU A 396 11.13 -18.33 42.03
CA LEU A 396 10.73 -18.06 43.42
C LEU A 396 9.70 -19.06 43.94
N GLU A 397 8.77 -19.51 43.09
CA GLU A 397 7.81 -20.56 43.43
C GLU A 397 8.50 -21.89 43.72
N GLU A 398 9.54 -22.25 42.96
CA GLU A 398 10.40 -23.41 43.21
C GLU A 398 11.11 -23.30 44.57
N VAL A 399 11.74 -22.16 44.87
CA VAL A 399 12.39 -21.92 46.17
C VAL A 399 11.39 -22.01 47.33
N ILE A 400 10.16 -21.52 47.15
CA ILE A 400 9.11 -21.64 48.18
C ILE A 400 8.69 -23.10 48.36
N ALA A 401 8.59 -23.88 47.27
CA ALA A 401 8.30 -25.30 47.34
C ALA A 401 9.40 -26.06 48.11
N ASP A 402 10.66 -25.82 47.77
CA ASP A 402 11.83 -26.37 48.49
C ASP A 402 11.81 -25.99 49.96
N HIS A 403 11.49 -24.73 50.29
CA HIS A 403 11.40 -24.30 51.68
C HIS A 403 10.28 -25.04 52.44
N LYS A 404 9.13 -25.26 51.81
CA LYS A 404 8.01 -26.02 52.41
C LYS A 404 8.40 -27.49 52.62
N GLU A 405 9.11 -28.10 51.67
CA GLU A 405 9.63 -29.46 51.82
C GLU A 405 10.64 -29.53 52.97
N ASN A 406 11.61 -28.62 53.02
CA ASN A 406 12.58 -28.51 54.10
C ASN A 406 11.92 -28.24 55.46
N GLN A 407 10.85 -27.45 55.50
CA GLN A 407 10.06 -27.24 56.72
C GLN A 407 9.37 -28.53 57.16
N ALA A 408 8.80 -29.30 56.23
CA ALA A 408 8.19 -30.59 56.53
C ALA A 408 9.20 -31.61 57.07
N THR A 409 10.40 -31.69 56.47
CA THR A 409 11.47 -32.56 56.97
C THR A 409 11.93 -32.14 58.37
N CYS A 410 12.06 -30.83 58.64
CA CYS A 410 12.38 -30.33 59.97
C CYS A 410 11.30 -30.68 61.01
N MET A 411 10.01 -30.63 60.65
CA MET A 411 8.94 -31.06 61.55
C MET A 411 9.04 -32.55 61.89
N ILE A 412 9.37 -33.40 60.92
CA ILE A 412 9.56 -34.84 61.13
C ILE A 412 10.77 -35.08 62.05
N ILE A 413 11.89 -34.40 61.80
CA ILE A 413 13.09 -34.49 62.66
C ILE A 413 12.72 -34.10 64.10
N LYS A 414 12.03 -32.98 64.29
CA LYS A 414 11.62 -32.52 65.61
C LYS A 414 10.71 -33.52 66.34
N GLN A 415 9.74 -34.12 65.66
CA GLN A 415 8.92 -35.19 66.25
C GLN A 415 9.74 -36.41 66.66
N ASN A 416 10.78 -36.76 65.90
CA ASN A 416 11.68 -37.85 66.25
C ASN A 416 12.57 -37.48 67.44
N GLU A 417 13.05 -36.24 67.53
CA GLU A 417 13.78 -35.72 68.69
C GLU A 417 12.92 -35.76 69.95
N GLU A 418 11.66 -35.31 69.89
CA GLU A 418 10.71 -35.36 71.00
C GLU A 418 10.49 -36.81 71.49
N LYS A 419 10.29 -37.76 70.56
CA LYS A 419 10.21 -39.20 70.90
C LYS A 419 11.49 -39.73 71.57
N LYS A 420 12.66 -39.30 71.09
CA LYS A 420 13.94 -39.70 71.67
C LYS A 420 14.11 -39.11 73.07
N GLU A 421 13.63 -37.91 73.31
CA GLU A 421 13.66 -37.27 74.62
C GLU A 421 12.73 -37.98 75.62
N GLU A 422 11.53 -38.40 75.18
CA GLU A 422 10.65 -39.26 75.97
C GLU A 422 11.30 -40.61 76.34
N GLU A 423 11.93 -41.28 75.36
CA GLU A 423 12.69 -42.52 75.60
C GLU A 423 13.81 -42.31 76.62
N ILE A 424 14.56 -41.21 76.49
CA ILE A 424 15.63 -40.84 77.42
C ILE A 424 15.08 -40.60 78.82
N ASP A 425 13.96 -39.91 78.97
CA ASP A 425 13.36 -39.63 80.27
C ASP A 425 12.81 -40.89 80.95
N ASP A 426 12.24 -41.82 80.19
CA ASP A 426 11.84 -43.12 80.72
C ASP A 426 13.05 -43.97 81.14
N LEU A 427 14.15 -43.93 80.37
CA LEU A 427 15.41 -44.54 80.77
C LEU A 427 15.96 -43.90 82.06
N LYS A 428 15.91 -42.58 82.20
CA LYS A 428 16.30 -41.89 83.44
C LYS A 428 15.44 -42.33 84.64
N LYS A 429 14.12 -42.39 84.49
CA LYS A 429 13.21 -42.91 85.55
C LYS A 429 13.57 -44.34 85.92
N ARG A 430 13.89 -45.18 84.93
CA ARG A 430 14.31 -46.56 85.17
C ARG A 430 15.61 -46.65 85.94
N ILE A 431 16.60 -45.82 85.60
CA ILE A 431 17.86 -45.70 86.34
C ILE A 431 17.58 -45.29 87.79
N ILE A 432 16.75 -44.27 88.03
CA ILE A 432 16.40 -43.82 89.39
C ILE A 432 15.74 -44.96 90.18
N SER A 433 14.80 -45.69 89.59
CA SER A 433 14.16 -46.85 90.24
C SER A 433 15.16 -47.97 90.56
N LEU A 434 16.16 -48.19 89.70
CA LEU A 434 17.22 -49.15 89.99
C LEU A 434 18.12 -48.64 91.11
N MET A 435 18.50 -47.36 91.12
CA MET A 435 19.29 -46.75 92.19
C MET A 435 18.59 -46.81 93.55
N THR A 436 17.27 -46.57 93.61
CA THR A 436 16.51 -46.69 94.86
C THR A 436 16.51 -48.13 95.35
N SER A 437 16.27 -49.10 94.46
CA SER A 437 16.33 -50.53 94.79
C SER A 437 17.73 -50.98 95.23
N GLU A 438 18.78 -50.44 94.62
CA GLU A 438 20.16 -50.67 95.01
C GLU A 438 20.43 -50.10 96.41
N SER A 439 19.90 -48.91 96.73
CA SER A 439 20.01 -48.32 98.07
C SER A 439 19.29 -49.15 99.13
N GLU A 440 18.12 -49.71 98.82
CA GLU A 440 17.36 -50.58 99.72
C GLU A 440 18.08 -51.90 99.96
N LEU A 441 18.66 -52.48 98.91
CA LEU A 441 19.53 -53.65 99.02
C LEU A 441 20.76 -53.36 99.87
N LYS A 442 21.43 -52.21 99.66
CA LYS A 442 22.56 -51.76 100.50
C LYS A 442 22.14 -51.62 101.97
N LYS A 443 20.97 -51.05 102.25
CA LYS A 443 20.41 -50.96 103.62
C LYS A 443 20.15 -52.34 104.22
N LYS A 444 19.60 -53.28 103.44
CA LYS A 444 19.38 -54.67 103.89
C LYS A 444 20.69 -55.39 104.17
N VAL A 445 21.68 -55.25 103.30
CA VAL A 445 23.02 -55.80 103.52
C VAL A 445 23.60 -55.23 104.81
N HIS A 446 23.53 -53.90 105.01
CA HIS A 446 23.99 -53.26 106.23
C HIS A 446 23.26 -53.77 107.47
N TYR A 447 21.93 -53.91 107.42
CA TYR A 447 21.15 -54.47 108.53
C TYR A 447 21.59 -55.90 108.89
N LEU A 448 21.76 -56.76 107.88
CA LEU A 448 22.24 -58.13 108.07
C LEU A 448 23.67 -58.17 108.62
N GLU A 449 24.55 -57.28 108.17
CA GLU A 449 25.89 -57.11 108.73
C GLU A 449 25.84 -56.76 110.23
N THR A 450 24.97 -55.81 110.63
CA THR A 450 24.79 -55.44 112.04
C THR A 450 24.21 -56.58 112.87
N GLU A 451 23.24 -57.33 112.34
CA GLU A 451 22.67 -58.50 113.00
C GLU A 451 23.72 -59.61 113.20
N ILE A 452 24.61 -59.81 112.23
CA ILE A 452 25.76 -60.71 112.35
C ILE A 452 26.73 -60.22 113.44
N ILE A 453 27.03 -58.92 113.48
CA ILE A 453 27.89 -58.33 114.54
C ILE A 453 27.30 -58.60 115.93
N ASP A 454 25.99 -58.41 116.11
CA ASP A 454 25.33 -58.63 117.39
C ASP A 454 25.22 -60.11 117.76
N LYS A 455 24.96 -61.00 116.78
CA LYS A 455 25.04 -62.45 117.00
C LYS A 455 26.46 -62.87 117.40
N ASN A 456 27.50 -62.29 116.81
CA ASN A 456 28.89 -62.52 117.19
C ASN A 456 29.21 -62.01 118.61
N LYS A 457 28.63 -60.89 119.06
CA LYS A 457 28.73 -60.46 120.48
C LYS A 457 28.03 -61.44 121.43
N LYS A 458 26.88 -62.00 121.00
CA LYS A 458 26.12 -63.00 121.77
C LYS A 458 26.88 -64.33 121.90
N ILE A 459 27.57 -64.73 120.83
CA ILE A 459 28.50 -65.87 120.86
C ILE A 459 29.63 -65.62 121.86
N LYS A 460 30.29 -64.45 121.82
CA LYS A 460 31.35 -64.10 122.79
C LYS A 460 30.89 -64.11 124.25
N THR A 461 29.67 -63.67 124.53
CA THR A 461 29.11 -63.70 125.90
C THR A 461 28.79 -65.12 126.36
N LEU A 462 28.33 -66.00 125.46
CA LEU A 462 28.16 -67.43 125.73
C LEU A 462 29.51 -68.13 125.94
N GLU A 463 30.52 -67.81 125.15
CA GLU A 463 31.90 -68.33 125.32
C GLU A 463 32.47 -67.96 126.69
N ASN A 464 32.31 -66.71 127.14
CA ASN A 464 32.75 -66.27 128.47
C ASN A 464 32.00 -66.98 129.61
N ARG A 465 30.70 -67.24 129.46
CA ARG A 465 29.90 -67.94 130.47
C ARG A 465 30.27 -69.41 130.61
N ILE A 466 30.63 -70.07 129.52
CA ILE A 466 31.17 -71.43 129.52
C ILE A 466 32.54 -71.46 130.22
N LEU A 467 33.36 -70.42 130.01
CA LEU A 467 34.67 -70.28 130.64
C LEU A 467 34.59 -70.15 132.16
N ASP A 468 33.57 -69.47 132.70
CA ASP A 468 33.37 -69.32 134.13
C ASP A 468 32.76 -70.57 134.80
N MET A 469 31.82 -71.26 134.15
CA MET A 469 31.30 -72.55 134.66
C MET A 469 32.41 -73.61 134.78
N LYS A 470 33.40 -73.56 133.88
CA LYS A 470 34.59 -74.42 133.91
C LYS A 470 35.48 -74.14 135.14
N LYS A 471 35.55 -72.89 135.62
CA LYS A 471 36.35 -72.49 136.80
C LYS A 471 35.71 -72.84 138.14
N THR A 472 34.38 -72.99 138.20
CA THR A 472 33.68 -73.35 139.44
C THR A 472 33.71 -74.86 139.69
N LEU A 473 33.62 -75.68 138.63
CA LEU A 473 33.67 -77.15 138.72
C LEU A 473 35.06 -77.73 139.05
N GLN A 474 36.13 -76.96 138.87
CA GLN A 474 37.51 -77.42 139.14
C GLN A 474 37.98 -77.25 140.60
N ARG A 475 37.14 -76.75 141.51
CA ARG A 475 37.54 -76.46 142.90
C ARG A 475 36.90 -77.37 143.97
N GLU A 476 35.97 -78.27 143.61
CA GLU A 476 35.20 -79.08 144.58
C GLU A 476 35.44 -80.61 144.55
N LEU A 477 36.36 -81.14 143.73
CA LEU A 477 36.73 -82.57 143.82
C LEU A 477 38.24 -82.80 143.73
N GLN A 478 38.84 -83.05 144.90
CA GLN A 478 40.19 -83.58 145.09
C GLN A 478 40.15 -85.12 145.28
N SER A 479 41.23 -85.76 144.83
CA SER A 479 41.80 -87.03 145.31
C SER A 479 41.28 -88.38 144.76
N SER A 480 42.19 -89.06 144.05
CA SER A 480 42.26 -90.49 143.69
C SER A 480 41.24 -91.04 142.66
N LYS A 481 41.50 -92.03 141.82
CA LYS A 481 42.69 -92.70 141.25
C LYS A 481 42.08 -93.77 140.33
N SER A 482 42.38 -93.79 139.04
CA SER A 482 42.63 -95.02 138.26
C SER A 482 42.81 -94.72 136.77
N ASP A 483 44.04 -94.96 136.34
CA ASP A 483 44.41 -95.33 134.98
C ASP A 483 43.66 -96.57 134.52
N LEU A 484 43.31 -96.64 133.23
CA LEU A 484 43.66 -97.72 132.29
C LEU A 484 43.20 -97.38 130.86
N THR A 485 44.19 -97.24 129.97
CA THR A 485 44.26 -97.73 128.57
C THR A 485 43.16 -97.40 127.56
N SER A 486 43.52 -96.68 126.50
CA SER A 486 43.81 -97.34 125.21
C SER A 486 44.48 -96.36 124.25
N ALA A 487 45.56 -96.84 123.64
CA ALA A 487 46.41 -96.18 122.66
C ALA A 487 45.73 -96.04 121.27
N GLU A 488 44.47 -95.60 121.21
CA GLU A 488 43.66 -95.67 119.98
C GLU A 488 42.98 -94.35 119.54
N GLU A 489 42.99 -93.28 120.35
CA GLU A 489 42.31 -92.02 119.98
C GLU A 489 43.14 -91.05 119.12
N GLN A 490 44.47 -91.24 119.05
CA GLN A 490 45.29 -90.54 118.05
C GLN A 490 45.06 -91.06 116.61
N ASP A 491 44.39 -92.20 116.46
CA ASP A 491 44.09 -92.79 115.14
C ASP A 491 42.65 -92.54 114.68
N ILE A 492 41.72 -92.23 115.58
CA ILE A 492 40.36 -91.76 115.25
C ILE A 492 40.36 -90.29 114.84
N SER A 493 41.18 -89.45 115.48
CA SER A 493 41.37 -88.05 115.04
C SER A 493 42.07 -87.97 113.68
N ARG A 494 42.98 -88.92 113.37
CA ARG A 494 43.51 -89.11 112.01
C ARG A 494 42.49 -89.69 111.06
N ARG A 495 41.65 -90.65 111.44
CA ARG A 495 40.60 -91.21 110.56
C ARG A 495 39.46 -90.23 110.28
N TYR A 496 39.09 -89.36 111.22
CA TYR A 496 38.08 -88.33 111.01
C TYR A 496 38.62 -87.19 110.15
N LEU A 497 39.86 -86.76 110.36
CA LEU A 497 40.53 -85.80 109.48
C LEU A 497 40.79 -86.40 108.09
N LYS A 498 41.11 -87.70 108.00
CA LYS A 498 41.23 -88.43 106.73
C LYS A 498 39.86 -88.64 106.06
N HIS A 499 38.76 -88.77 106.80
CA HIS A 499 37.39 -88.82 106.26
C HIS A 499 36.89 -87.45 105.82
N VAL A 500 37.20 -86.37 106.53
CA VAL A 500 36.84 -84.99 106.12
C VAL A 500 37.65 -84.60 104.89
N VAL A 501 38.96 -84.88 104.86
CA VAL A 501 39.81 -84.67 103.67
C VAL A 501 39.41 -85.61 102.53
N LEU A 502 39.02 -86.87 102.80
CA LEU A 502 38.44 -87.73 101.75
C LEU A 502 37.13 -87.15 101.24
N ARG A 503 36.19 -86.72 102.09
CA ARG A 503 34.87 -86.19 101.69
C ARG A 503 35.00 -84.84 100.94
N PHE A 504 36.02 -84.04 101.26
CA PHE A 504 36.35 -82.79 100.58
C PHE A 504 37.06 -83.02 99.23
N VAL A 505 37.84 -84.10 99.11
CA VAL A 505 38.52 -84.51 97.86
C VAL A 505 37.63 -85.40 96.98
N THR A 506 36.62 -86.07 97.53
CA THR A 506 35.63 -86.88 96.79
C THR A 506 34.30 -86.16 96.55
N GLY A 507 34.16 -84.90 96.98
CA GLY A 507 32.93 -84.08 96.82
C GLY A 507 32.85 -83.29 95.52
N ARG A 508 33.98 -82.86 94.95
CA ARG A 508 34.01 -81.96 93.77
C ARG A 508 33.57 -82.61 92.45
N GLU A 509 33.48 -83.93 92.38
CA GLU A 509 33.00 -84.64 91.20
C GLU A 509 31.46 -84.75 91.11
N ARG A 510 30.74 -84.67 92.25
CA ARG A 510 29.26 -84.70 92.27
C ARG A 510 28.65 -83.31 92.04
N GLU A 511 29.31 -82.24 92.49
CA GLU A 511 28.91 -80.85 92.21
C GLU A 511 29.16 -80.45 90.75
N ALA A 512 30.27 -80.87 90.14
CA ALA A 512 30.51 -80.68 88.71
C ALA A 512 29.45 -81.40 87.86
N ARG A 513 29.05 -82.63 88.22
CA ARG A 513 27.98 -83.38 87.51
C ARG A 513 26.56 -82.84 87.76
N GLN A 514 26.31 -82.18 88.89
CA GLN A 514 25.04 -81.48 89.14
C GLN A 514 24.97 -80.12 88.43
N LEU A 515 26.09 -79.41 88.29
CA LEU A 515 26.20 -78.18 87.48
C LEU A 515 26.08 -78.45 85.98
N THR A 516 26.62 -79.55 85.44
CA THR A 516 26.38 -79.94 84.03
C THR A 516 24.89 -80.27 83.79
N ARG A 517 24.20 -80.88 84.76
CA ARG A 517 22.74 -81.13 84.70
C ARG A 517 21.91 -79.85 84.80
N ALA A 518 22.34 -78.87 85.61
CA ALA A 518 21.68 -77.57 85.73
C ALA A 518 21.89 -76.68 84.49
N LEU A 519 23.10 -76.68 83.90
CA LEU A 519 23.41 -75.97 82.66
C LEU A 519 22.71 -76.57 81.44
N ALA A 520 22.57 -77.90 81.37
CA ALA A 520 21.80 -78.55 80.31
C ALA A 520 20.29 -78.21 80.37
N ALA A 521 19.73 -78.02 81.58
CA ALA A 521 18.35 -77.61 81.77
C ALA A 521 18.09 -76.11 81.50
N LEU A 522 19.06 -75.23 81.80
CA LEU A 522 18.94 -73.77 81.59
C LEU A 522 19.27 -73.31 80.16
N LEU A 523 20.13 -74.04 79.44
CA LEU A 523 20.56 -73.70 78.07
C LEU A 523 19.96 -74.61 76.97
N ARG A 524 19.05 -75.54 77.33
CA ARG A 524 18.37 -76.51 76.43
C ARG A 524 19.32 -77.27 75.49
N LEU A 525 20.43 -77.79 76.03
CA LEU A 525 21.42 -78.55 75.27
C LEU A 525 20.85 -79.91 74.79
N SER A 526 21.23 -80.37 73.60
CA SER A 526 20.80 -81.66 73.04
C SER A 526 21.52 -82.85 73.72
N ALA A 527 20.93 -84.05 73.65
CA ALA A 527 21.45 -85.24 74.34
C ALA A 527 22.90 -85.60 73.95
N HIS A 528 23.32 -85.24 72.73
CA HIS A 528 24.68 -85.48 72.24
C HIS A 528 25.69 -84.50 72.86
N GLU A 529 25.33 -83.22 72.98
CA GLU A 529 26.19 -82.18 73.56
C GLU A 529 26.42 -82.41 75.06
N GLU A 530 25.40 -82.91 75.76
CA GLU A 530 25.51 -83.31 77.16
C GLU A 530 26.43 -84.52 77.37
N ALA A 531 26.52 -85.43 76.38
CA ALA A 531 27.44 -86.57 76.41
C ALA A 531 28.90 -86.13 76.22
N SER A 532 29.16 -85.21 75.30
CA SER A 532 30.50 -84.66 75.04
C SER A 532 31.07 -83.88 76.23
N LEU A 533 30.22 -83.16 76.99
CA LEU A 533 30.65 -82.49 78.23
C LEU A 533 31.00 -83.46 79.36
N ARG A 534 30.36 -84.64 79.42
CA ARG A 534 30.70 -85.68 80.41
C ARG A 534 32.03 -86.37 80.10
N ALA A 535 32.39 -86.49 78.82
CA ALA A 535 33.64 -87.11 78.38
C ALA A 535 34.88 -86.24 78.68
N ALA A 536 34.72 -84.94 78.88
CA ALA A 536 35.82 -83.98 79.12
C ALA A 536 36.28 -83.87 80.59
N LEU A 537 35.74 -84.67 81.52
CA LEU A 537 36.13 -84.65 82.95
C LEU A 537 37.14 -85.76 83.29
N PRO A 538 38.34 -85.47 83.85
CA PRO A 538 39.42 -86.46 84.00
C PRO A 538 39.26 -87.41 85.21
N PRO A 539 39.71 -88.68 85.12
CA PRO A 539 39.77 -89.63 86.24
C PRO A 539 41.06 -89.51 87.10
N ARG A 540 40.97 -89.95 88.36
CA ARG A 540 41.94 -89.78 89.47
C ARG A 540 43.36 -90.30 89.20
N SER A 541 44.39 -89.47 89.46
CA SER A 541 45.70 -89.90 89.98
C SER A 541 46.49 -88.75 90.64
N SER A 542 46.62 -88.86 91.98
CA SER A 542 47.77 -88.54 92.85
C SER A 542 48.76 -87.40 92.55
N GLY A 543 49.07 -86.63 93.60
CA GLY A 543 50.47 -86.35 93.98
C GLY A 543 50.88 -84.89 94.07
N LEU A 544 51.28 -84.47 95.27
CA LEU A 544 51.86 -83.17 95.62
C LEU A 544 53.17 -82.87 94.86
N ALA A 545 53.09 -82.20 93.71
CA ALA A 545 54.17 -81.41 93.12
C ALA A 545 53.62 -80.57 91.94
N ALA A 546 53.32 -79.28 92.20
CA ALA A 546 53.41 -78.15 91.25
C ALA A 546 52.66 -76.92 91.81
N TRP A 547 53.09 -76.46 92.98
CA TRP A 547 52.90 -75.06 93.38
C TRP A 547 53.84 -74.19 92.51
N LEU A 548 53.34 -73.71 91.35
CA LEU A 548 53.89 -72.66 90.46
C LEU A 548 55.35 -72.89 89.96
N PRO A 549 55.90 -72.15 88.97
CA PRO A 549 55.33 -71.28 87.93
C PRO A 549 55.69 -71.77 86.49
N ALA A 550 55.08 -71.19 85.44
CA ALA A 550 55.70 -70.83 84.15
C ALA A 550 54.66 -70.71 83.02
N MET A 551 54.47 -69.49 82.51
CA MET A 551 54.29 -69.22 81.08
C MET A 551 55.47 -69.84 80.30
N PRO A 552 55.33 -70.33 79.05
CA PRO A 552 55.02 -69.44 77.91
C PRO A 552 54.27 -70.09 76.73
N ALA A 553 53.87 -69.23 75.80
CA ALA A 553 54.13 -69.33 74.35
C ALA A 553 52.89 -68.92 73.52
N MET A 554 52.88 -67.63 73.16
CA MET A 554 52.51 -67.20 71.81
C MET A 554 53.36 -67.99 70.79
N PRO A 555 52.91 -68.09 69.52
CA PRO A 555 53.38 -67.11 68.56
C PRO A 555 52.20 -66.35 67.93
N ALA A 556 52.23 -65.02 67.80
CA ALA A 556 53.13 -64.23 66.94
C ALA A 556 52.74 -64.52 65.47
N ILE A 557 52.34 -63.57 64.61
CA ILE A 557 52.98 -62.33 64.14
C ILE A 557 52.14 -61.99 62.88
N SER A 558 51.92 -60.80 62.36
CA SER A 558 52.20 -59.40 62.71
C SER A 558 51.69 -58.56 61.55
N SER A 559 51.63 -57.24 61.81
CA SER A 559 52.12 -56.17 60.93
C SER A 559 51.40 -55.92 59.60
N LEU A 560 51.32 -54.70 59.08
CA LEU A 560 51.63 -53.35 59.52
C LEU A 560 51.12 -52.45 58.38
N SER A 561 50.65 -51.26 58.73
CA SER A 561 51.04 -49.99 58.10
C SER A 561 50.47 -49.55 56.73
N SER A 562 50.21 -48.24 56.71
CA SER A 562 50.47 -47.28 55.63
C SER A 562 49.38 -47.13 54.57
N LEU A 563 48.65 -46.00 54.54
CA LEU A 563 49.02 -44.64 54.09
C LEU A 563 48.75 -44.42 52.59
N THR A 564 48.27 -43.21 52.34
CA THR A 564 48.35 -42.38 51.13
C THR A 564 47.38 -42.56 49.97
N SER A 565 46.71 -41.43 49.70
CA SER A 565 46.58 -40.74 48.40
C SER A 565 45.56 -41.29 47.40
N LEU A 566 44.96 -40.52 46.49
CA LEU A 566 44.88 -39.10 46.14
C LEU A 566 43.79 -39.06 45.04
N THR A 567 43.04 -37.97 44.98
CA THR A 567 42.55 -37.28 43.76
C THR A 567 41.68 -37.96 42.69
N SER A 568 40.71 -37.13 42.28
CA SER A 568 40.31 -36.77 40.91
C SER A 568 39.11 -37.47 40.28
N ASN A 569 38.11 -36.63 40.01
CA ASN A 569 37.38 -36.46 38.76
C ASN A 569 37.01 -37.73 37.98
N THR A 570 35.71 -38.00 37.93
CA THR A 570 34.84 -37.62 36.79
C THR A 570 33.42 -37.44 37.29
#